data_AF-A0A0L6J4Q0-F1
#
_entry.id   AF-A0A0L6J4Q0-F1
#
_cell.length_a   1.000
_cell.length_b   1.000
_cell.length_c   1.000
_cell.angle_alpha   90.00
_cell.angle_beta   90.00
_cell.angle_gamma   90.00
#
_symmetry.space_group_name_H-M   'P 1'
#
loop_
_entity.id
_entity.type
_entity.pdbx_description
1 polymer ?
#
loop_
_entity_poly.entity_id
_entity_poly.type
_entity_poly.pdbx_seq_one_letter_code
_entity_poly.pdbx_strand_id
1 'polypeptide(L)' 'MRVEMEALADGIISIEAWANELAEAATELSDQPGAKALLTMLRQKRVQALERRGQLAALREEYTARFHPKQ' A
#
# COMPACT_ATOMS: atom_id res chain seq x y z
N MET A 1 -11.93 -14.43 4.76
CA MET A 1 -11.08 -13.71 5.74
C MET A 1 -9.59 -13.97 5.59
N ARG A 2 -9.05 -15.17 5.88
CA ARG A 2 -7.58 -15.37 5.80
C ARG A 2 -7.00 -15.13 4.40
N VAL A 3 -7.60 -15.73 3.37
CA VAL A 3 -7.20 -15.53 1.97
C VAL A 3 -7.34 -14.07 1.54
N GLU A 4 -8.39 -13.38 1.99
CA GLU A 4 -8.59 -11.94 1.71
C GLU A 4 -7.54 -11.07 2.40
N MET A 5 -7.14 -11.40 3.63
CA MET A 5 -6.05 -10.71 4.33
C MET A 5 -4.70 -10.92 3.63
N GLU A 6 -4.41 -12.13 3.16
CA GLU A 6 -3.20 -12.44 2.39
C GLU A 6 -3.19 -11.67 1.06
N ALA A 7 -4.28 -11.68 0.30
CA ALA A 7 -4.41 -10.90 -0.94
C ALA A 7 -4.28 -9.38 -0.72
N LEU A 8 -4.81 -8.86 0.39
CA LEU A 8 -4.62 -7.45 0.78
C LEU A 8 -3.16 -7.15 1.10
N ALA A 9 -2.49 -8.03 1.86
CA ALA A 9 -1.08 -7.87 2.21
C ALA A 9 -0.18 -7.87 0.97
N ASP A 10 -0.36 -8.84 0.07
CA ASP A 10 0.38 -8.91 -1.19
C ASP A 10 0.14 -7.67 -2.04
N GLY A 11 -1.12 -7.23 -2.14
CA GLY A 11 -1.48 -6.02 -2.86
C GLY A 11 -0.85 -4.75 -2.28
N ILE A 12 -0.68 -4.65 -0.95
CA ILE A 12 0.05 -3.55 -0.31
C ILE A 12 1.52 -3.58 -0.74
N ILE A 13 2.17 -4.75 -0.67
CA ILE A 13 3.58 -4.91 -1.06
C ILE A 13 3.80 -4.47 -2.51
N SER A 14 2.94 -4.92 -3.44
CA SER A 14 3.05 -4.53 -4.85
C SER A 14 2.89 -3.02 -5.07
N ILE A 15 1.95 -2.37 -4.38
CA ILE A 15 1.73 -0.92 -4.49
C ILE A 15 2.93 -0.14 -3.94
N GLU A 16 3.52 -0.60 -2.84
CA GLU A 16 4.71 0.03 -2.26
C GLU A 16 5.94 -0.16 -3.13
N ALA A 17 6.10 -1.32 -3.76
CA ALA A 17 7.17 -1.56 -4.74
C ALA A 17 7.06 -0.57 -5.92
N TRP A 18 5.88 -0.43 -6.52
CA TRP A 18 5.64 0.56 -7.57
C TRP A 18 5.86 2.00 -7.11
N ALA A 19 5.48 2.33 -5.87
CA ALA A 19 5.78 3.64 -5.31
C ALA A 19 7.29 3.88 -5.28
N ASN A 20 8.09 2.90 -4.86
CA ASN A 20 9.55 3.04 -4.82
C ASN A 20 10.15 3.20 -6.22
N GLU A 21 9.72 2.39 -7.20
CA GLU A 21 10.15 2.52 -8.60
C GLU A 21 9.84 3.93 -9.17
N LEU A 22 8.66 4.48 -8.86
CA LEU A 22 8.30 5.84 -9.27
C LEU A 22 9.19 6.92 -8.61
N ALA A 23 9.61 6.70 -7.36
CA ALA A 23 10.53 7.62 -6.67
C ALA A 23 11.93 7.58 -7.29
N GLU A 24 12.43 6.39 -7.62
CA GLU A 24 13.72 6.19 -8.27
C GLU A 24 13.71 6.84 -9.66
N ALA A 25 12.71 6.54 -10.49
CA ALA A 25 12.57 7.15 -11.82
C ALA A 25 12.40 8.68 -11.76
N ALA A 26 11.70 9.21 -10.76
CA ALA A 26 11.60 10.66 -10.56
C ALA A 26 12.95 11.28 -10.20
N THR A 27 13.77 10.56 -9.40
CA THR A 27 15.12 11.01 -9.02
C THR A 27 16.04 11.04 -10.23
N GLU A 28 15.97 10.03 -11.11
CA GLU A 28 16.74 9.97 -12.35
C GLU A 28 16.39 11.11 -13.33
N LEU A 29 15.11 11.51 -13.38
CA LEU A 29 14.66 12.63 -14.20
C LEU A 29 15.00 14.01 -13.62
N SER A 30 15.36 14.10 -12.34
CA SER A 30 15.75 15.35 -11.66
C SER A 30 14.70 16.47 -11.88
N ASP A 31 15.11 17.64 -12.40
CA ASP A 31 14.22 18.80 -12.57
C ASP A 31 13.41 18.78 -13.88
N GLN A 32 13.44 17.68 -14.62
CA GLN A 32 12.65 17.56 -15.84
C GLN A 32 11.14 17.55 -15.52
N PRO A 33 10.28 18.11 -16.40
CA PRO A 33 8.84 18.13 -16.18
C PRO A 33 8.21 16.75 -15.85
N GLY A 34 8.80 15.67 -16.36
CA GLY A 34 8.39 14.29 -16.08
C GLY A 34 8.52 13.87 -14.61
N ALA A 35 9.51 14.40 -13.88
CA ALA A 35 9.74 14.04 -12.47
C ALA A 35 8.54 14.42 -11.60
N LYS A 36 7.93 15.59 -11.83
CA LYS A 36 6.74 16.03 -11.08
C LYS A 36 5.53 15.13 -11.30
N ALA A 37 5.36 14.60 -12.51
CA ALA A 37 4.28 13.65 -12.82
C ALA A 37 4.48 12.33 -12.06
N LEU A 38 5.71 11.79 -12.07
CA LEU A 38 6.05 10.58 -11.32
C LEU A 38 5.88 10.76 -9.81
N LEU A 39 6.31 11.90 -9.25
CA LEU A 39 6.08 12.23 -7.83
C LEU A 39 4.59 12.34 -7.48
N THR A 40 3.74 12.73 -8.42
CA THR A 40 2.29 12.76 -8.22
C THR A 40 1.74 11.33 -8.17
N MET A 41 2.15 10.47 -9.09
CA MET A 41 1.77 9.05 -9.10
C MET A 41 2.27 8.32 -7.84
N LEU A 42 3.51 8.58 -7.40
CA LEU A 42 4.09 8.09 -6.15
C LEU A 42 3.16 8.37 -4.97
N ARG A 43 2.75 9.64 -4.82
CA ARG A 43 1.88 10.06 -3.71
C ARG A 43 0.55 9.32 -3.73
N GLN A 44 -0.05 9.16 -4.91
CA GLN A 44 -1.29 8.39 -5.08
C GLN A 44 -1.10 6.93 -4.66
N LYS A 45 0.00 6.28 -5.06
CA LYS A 45 0.30 4.90 -4.65
C LYS A 45 0.49 4.77 -3.14
N ARG A 46 1.18 5.72 -2.50
CA ARG A 46 1.33 5.72 -1.03
C ARG A 46 0.00 5.89 -0.31
N VAL A 47 -0.88 6.75 -0.79
CA VAL A 47 -2.24 6.89 -0.23
C VAL A 47 -3.01 5.57 -0.37
N GLN A 48 -2.97 4.95 -1.55
CA GLN A 48 -3.63 3.66 -1.79
C GLN A 48 -3.10 2.54 -0.87
N ALA A 49 -1.78 2.51 -0.61
CA ALA A 49 -1.18 1.55 0.31
C ALA A 49 -1.68 1.77 1.75
N LEU A 50 -1.78 3.03 2.20
CA LEU A 50 -2.30 3.37 3.53
C LEU A 50 -3.77 2.96 3.70
N GLU A 51 -4.61 3.19 2.69
CA GLU A 51 -6.02 2.77 2.70
C GLU A 51 -6.14 1.25 2.87
N ARG A 52 -5.36 0.48 2.09
CA ARG A 52 -5.35 -0.98 2.18
C ARG A 52 -4.82 -1.48 3.51
N ARG A 53 -3.81 -0.81 4.09
CA ARG A 53 -3.33 -1.13 5.45
C ARG A 53 -4.43 -0.94 6.49
N GLY A 54 -5.23 0.12 6.37
CA GLY A 54 -6.40 0.33 7.22
C GLY A 54 -7.44 -0.79 7.10
N GLN A 55 -7.76 -1.19 5.87
CA GLN A 55 -8.67 -2.32 5.60
C GLN A 55 -8.15 -3.64 6.19
N LEU A 56 -6.85 -3.93 6.01
CA LEU A 56 -6.23 -5.14 6.56
C LEU A 56 -6.26 -5.14 8.09
N ALA A 57 -6.01 -4.00 8.74
CA ALA A 57 -6.11 -3.87 10.19
C ALA A 57 -7.52 -4.18 10.70
N ALA A 58 -8.54 -3.57 10.09
CA ALA A 58 -9.94 -3.83 10.44
C ALA A 58 -10.32 -5.32 10.28
N LEU A 59 -9.90 -5.95 9.17
CA LEU A 59 -10.18 -7.36 8.91
C LEU A 59 -9.47 -8.30 9.92
N ARG A 60 -8.25 -7.93 10.37
CA ARG A 60 -7.53 -8.66 11.42
C ARG A 60 -8.22 -8.55 12.77
N GLU A 61 -8.74 -7.37 13.11
CA GLU A 61 -9.50 -7.16 14.36
C GLU A 61 -10.77 -8.02 14.35
N GLU A 62 -11.54 -8.00 13.26
CA GLU A 62 -12.73 -8.84 13.10
C GLU A 62 -12.38 -10.33 13.21
N TYR A 63 -11.29 -10.76 12.56
CA TYR A 63 -10.83 -12.15 12.63
C TYR A 63 -10.50 -12.56 14.06
N THR A 64 -9.77 -11.70 14.76
CA THR A 64 -9.36 -11.95 16.14
C THR A 64 -10.58 -12.03 17.05
N ALA A 65 -11.51 -11.09 16.95
CA ALA A 65 -12.73 -11.08 17.76
C ALA A 65 -13.56 -12.36 17.56
N ARG A 66 -13.63 -12.87 16.32
CA ARG A 66 -14.44 -14.03 15.98
C ARG A 66 -13.81 -15.38 16.35
N PHE A 67 -12.50 -15.51 16.20
CA PHE A 67 -11.82 -16.81 16.31
C PHE A 67 -10.83 -16.93 17.47
N HIS A 68 -10.42 -15.80 18.04
CA HIS A 68 -9.53 -15.73 19.20
C HIS A 68 -10.05 -14.70 20.22
N PRO A 69 -11.32 -14.80 20.67
CA PRO A 69 -11.84 -13.88 21.67
C PRO A 69 -10.98 -14.00 22.94
N LYS A 70 -10.54 -12.85 23.47
CA LYS A 70 -9.84 -12.82 24.76
C LYS A 70 -10.81 -13.35 25.82
N GLN A 71 -10.43 -14.45 26.48
CA GLN A 71 -11.13 -14.98 27.65
C GLN A 71 -10.99 -14.02 28.83
#